data_AF-A0A948APM3-F1
#
_entry.id   AF-A0A948APM3-F1
#
_cell.length_a   1.000
_cell.length_b   1.000
_cell.length_c   1.000
_cell.angle_alpha   90.00
_cell.angle_beta   90.00
_cell.angle_gamma   90.00
#
_symmetry.space_group_name_H-M   'P 1'
#
loop_
_entity.id
_entity.type
_entity.pdbx_description
1 polymer ?
#
loop_
_entity_poly.entity_id
_entity_poly.type
_entity_poly.pdbx_seq_one_letter_code
_entity_poly.pdbx_strand_id
1 'polypeptide(L)'
;MDKCIAVDLDGTLARTTRDGSIGAPIKAMADRVKGWNKDGLSVVVFTARAGDPIEVRKIQAWLKQHGLPELDVTHIKDASMVEIWDNRAVRVKTDSGDVCGGCNSNRLAVKSISAKYMAGGDLDAIQTDC
;
A
#
# COMPACT_ATOMS: atom_id res chain seq x y z
N MET A 1 -14.98 -16.38 -2.61
CA MET A 1 -14.21 -15.45 -1.78
C MET A 1 -14.83 -14.09 -1.95
N ASP A 2 -15.13 -13.43 -0.84
CA ASP A 2 -15.75 -12.11 -0.86
C ASP A 2 -14.69 -11.06 -1.22
N LYS A 3 -15.10 -10.05 -2.00
CA LYS A 3 -14.20 -8.97 -2.42
C LYS A 3 -13.75 -8.17 -1.20
N CYS A 4 -12.47 -7.77 -1.17
CA CYS A 4 -11.90 -7.04 -0.05
C CYS A 4 -11.15 -5.77 -0.49
N ILE A 5 -11.00 -4.86 0.47
CA ILE A 5 -10.18 -3.66 0.40
C ILE A 5 -8.86 -3.95 1.11
N ALA A 6 -7.76 -3.91 0.37
CA ALA A 6 -6.41 -4.12 0.88
C ALA A 6 -5.76 -2.78 1.24
N VAL A 7 -5.29 -2.64 2.48
CA VAL A 7 -4.72 -1.39 2.99
C VAL A 7 -3.29 -1.63 3.44
N ASP A 8 -2.35 -0.92 2.84
CA ASP A 8 -0.96 -0.91 3.28
C ASP A 8 -0.81 -0.33 4.70
N LEU A 9 0.26 -0.75 5.38
CA LEU A 9 0.56 -0.31 6.73
C LEU A 9 1.49 0.92 6.72
N ASP A 10 2.73 0.78 6.28
CA ASP A 10 3.80 1.73 6.54
C ASP A 10 3.76 2.96 5.64
N GLY A 11 3.36 4.09 6.23
CA GLY A 11 3.13 5.34 5.50
C GLY A 11 1.74 5.44 4.90
N THR A 12 0.87 4.45 5.15
CA THR A 12 -0.52 4.40 4.67
C THR A 12 -1.50 4.37 5.85
N LEU A 13 -1.59 3.26 6.59
CA LEU A 13 -2.41 3.16 7.81
C LEU A 13 -1.66 3.65 9.06
N ALA A 14 -0.35 3.46 9.12
CA ALA A 14 0.54 3.88 10.20
C ALA A 14 1.61 4.85 9.69
N ARG A 15 2.07 5.77 10.53
CA ARG A 15 3.19 6.67 10.18
C ARG A 15 4.50 5.90 10.12
N THR A 16 5.37 6.27 9.17
CA THR A 16 6.74 5.75 9.09
C THR A 16 7.57 6.20 10.27
N THR A 17 8.38 5.31 10.82
CA THR A 17 9.33 5.57 11.92
C THR A 17 10.76 5.37 11.43
N ARG A 18 11.76 5.88 12.16
CA ARG A 18 13.17 5.71 11.80
C ARG A 18 13.75 4.36 12.26
N ASP A 19 13.18 3.78 13.30
CA ASP A 19 13.63 2.54 13.93
C ASP A 19 12.92 1.29 13.38
N GLY A 20 11.98 1.48 12.44
CA GLY A 20 11.21 0.39 11.84
C GLY A 20 10.03 -0.09 12.70
N SER A 21 9.77 0.54 13.84
CA SER A 21 8.56 0.29 14.64
C SER A 21 7.27 0.71 13.90
N ILE A 22 6.13 0.13 14.24
CA ILE A 22 4.84 0.56 13.67
C ILE A 22 4.46 1.90 14.33
N GLY A 23 4.44 2.98 13.55
CA GLY A 23 4.16 4.32 14.08
C GLY A 23 2.69 4.55 14.44
N ALA A 24 2.39 5.78 14.87
CA ALA A 24 1.03 6.18 15.21
C ALA A 24 0.07 6.05 14.00
N PRO A 25 -1.22 5.74 14.22
CA PRO A 25 -2.18 5.62 13.14
C PRO A 25 -2.33 6.96 12.40
N ILE A 26 -2.42 6.88 11.07
CA ILE A 26 -2.80 8.03 10.25
C ILE A 26 -4.31 8.16 10.35
N LYS A 27 -4.77 9.14 11.14
CA LYS A 27 -6.20 9.31 11.52
C LYS A 27 -7.15 9.17 10.34
N ALA A 28 -6.88 9.87 9.23
CA ALA A 28 -7.76 9.85 8.07
C ALA A 28 -7.88 8.44 7.43
N MET A 29 -6.84 7.60 7.49
CA MET A 29 -6.88 6.24 6.97
C MET A 29 -7.54 5.29 7.98
N ALA A 30 -7.21 5.43 9.27
CA ALA A 30 -7.86 4.68 10.35
C ALA A 30 -9.37 4.89 10.37
N ASP A 31 -9.84 6.13 10.17
CA ASP A 31 -11.28 6.45 10.12
C ASP A 31 -11.97 5.78 8.92
N ARG A 32 -11.30 5.71 7.75
CA ARG A 32 -11.82 4.99 6.57
C ARG A 32 -11.97 3.49 6.84
N VAL A 33 -10.92 2.86 7.39
CA VAL A 33 -10.93 1.44 7.75
C VAL A 33 -12.07 1.12 8.73
N LYS A 34 -12.26 1.96 9.76
CA LYS A 34 -13.37 1.82 10.70
C LYS A 34 -14.73 1.97 10.03
N GLY A 35 -14.86 2.93 9.11
CA GLY A 35 -16.08 3.13 8.31
C GLY A 35 -16.42 1.90 7.48
N TRP A 36 -15.48 1.42 6.66
CA TRP A 36 -15.68 0.23 5.82
C TRP A 36 -16.04 -1.01 6.62
N ASN A 37 -15.34 -1.26 7.73
CA ASN A 37 -15.68 -2.38 8.61
C ASN A 37 -17.08 -2.24 9.23
N LYS A 38 -17.47 -1.02 9.64
CA LYS A 38 -18.82 -0.74 10.15
C LYS A 38 -19.90 -0.99 9.09
N ASP A 39 -19.59 -0.71 7.83
CA ASP A 39 -20.49 -0.94 6.69
C ASP A 39 -20.51 -2.40 6.22
N GLY A 40 -19.79 -3.30 6.90
CA GLY A 40 -19.74 -4.73 6.59
C GLY A 40 -18.86 -5.09 5.40
N LEU A 41 -17.99 -4.18 4.96
CA LEU A 41 -17.02 -4.45 3.90
C LEU A 41 -15.83 -5.24 4.46
N SER A 42 -15.33 -6.21 3.68
CA SER A 42 -14.11 -6.93 4.03
C SER A 42 -12.89 -6.02 3.82
N VAL A 43 -12.09 -5.86 4.88
CA VAL A 43 -10.85 -5.06 4.87
C VAL A 43 -9.71 -5.93 5.37
N VAL A 44 -8.56 -5.84 4.69
CA VAL A 44 -7.35 -6.58 5.07
C VAL A 44 -6.16 -5.62 5.16
N VAL A 45 -5.25 -5.86 6.09
CA VAL A 45 -3.94 -5.20 6.11
C VAL A 45 -3.04 -5.94 5.13
N PHE A 46 -2.63 -5.25 4.06
CA PHE A 46 -1.78 -5.80 3.01
C PHE A 46 -0.39 -5.18 3.08
N THR A 47 0.57 -5.88 3.67
CA THR A 47 1.89 -5.31 3.97
C THR A 47 3.01 -6.33 3.81
N ALA A 48 4.18 -5.87 3.33
CA ALA A 48 5.38 -6.69 3.24
C ALA A 48 5.83 -7.27 4.60
N ARG A 49 5.50 -6.60 5.71
CA ARG A 49 5.77 -7.11 7.07
C ARG A 49 5.15 -8.47 7.34
N ALA A 50 4.04 -8.80 6.68
CA ALA A 50 3.32 -10.06 6.91
C ALA A 50 4.05 -11.29 6.36
N GLY A 51 5.25 -11.13 5.78
CA GLY A 51 6.17 -12.24 5.50
C GLY A 51 6.80 -12.84 6.77
N ASP A 52 6.74 -12.13 7.90
CA ASP A 52 7.20 -12.61 9.21
C ASP A 52 6.00 -12.80 10.17
N PRO A 53 5.72 -14.03 10.66
CA PRO A 53 4.68 -14.28 11.64
C PRO A 53 4.80 -13.47 12.94
N ILE A 54 6.00 -13.05 13.33
CA ILE A 54 6.21 -12.18 14.49
C ILE A 54 5.66 -10.78 14.21
N GLU A 55 5.93 -10.23 13.04
CA GLU A 55 5.39 -8.94 12.62
C GLU A 55 3.87 -8.98 12.47
N VAL A 56 3.29 -10.08 11.95
CA VAL A 56 1.83 -10.27 11.92
C VAL A 56 1.23 -10.10 13.32
N ARG A 57 1.82 -10.72 14.35
CA ARG A 57 1.34 -10.58 15.74
C ARG A 57 1.49 -9.15 16.27
N LYS A 58 2.58 -8.46 15.93
CA LYS A 58 2.77 -7.04 16.30
C LYS A 58 1.72 -6.15 15.66
N ILE A 59 1.38 -6.39 14.40
CA ILE A 59 0.32 -5.66 13.69
C ILE A 59 -1.03 -5.90 14.36
N GLN A 60 -1.38 -7.15 14.68
CA GLN A 60 -2.62 -7.46 15.38
C GLN A 60 -2.70 -6.76 16.75
N ALA A 61 -1.62 -6.77 17.51
CA ALA A 61 -1.54 -6.04 18.78
C ALA A 61 -1.70 -4.52 18.59
N TRP A 62 -1.07 -3.97 17.55
CA TRP A 62 -1.17 -2.55 17.21
C TRP A 62 -2.59 -2.13 16.78
N LEU A 63 -3.27 -2.94 15.96
CA LEU A 63 -4.68 -2.71 15.58
C LEU A 63 -5.55 -2.61 16.83
N LYS A 64 -5.42 -3.59 17.74
CA LYS A 64 -6.15 -3.62 19.01
C LYS A 64 -5.83 -2.41 19.89
N GLN A 65 -4.55 -2.06 20.04
CA GLN A 65 -4.10 -0.92 20.84
C GLN A 65 -4.73 0.40 20.38
N HIS A 66 -4.94 0.57 19.08
CA HIS A 66 -5.50 1.79 18.50
C HIS A 66 -7.02 1.72 18.24
N GLY A 67 -7.69 0.68 18.75
CA GLY A 67 -9.14 0.50 18.60
C GLY A 67 -9.58 0.39 17.15
N LEU A 68 -8.74 -0.20 16.29
CA LEU A 68 -9.12 -0.63 14.96
C LEU A 68 -9.81 -2.00 15.04
N PRO A 69 -10.66 -2.34 14.06
CA PRO A 69 -11.23 -3.69 13.97
C PRO A 69 -10.12 -4.75 13.89
N GLU A 70 -10.47 -5.98 14.27
CA GLU A 70 -9.63 -7.14 14.00
C GLU A 70 -9.69 -7.43 12.49
N LEU A 71 -8.54 -7.34 11.83
CA LEU A 71 -8.42 -7.48 10.38
C LEU A 71 -7.44 -8.60 10.06
N ASP A 72 -7.67 -9.30 8.95
CA ASP A 72 -6.65 -10.20 8.41
C ASP A 72 -5.41 -9.42 7.98
N VAL A 73 -4.24 -10.03 8.15
CA VAL A 73 -2.93 -9.44 7.82
C VAL A 73 -2.23 -10.38 6.84
N THR A 74 -1.92 -9.91 5.64
CA THR A 74 -1.33 -10.73 4.58
C THR A 74 -0.34 -9.93 3.73
N HIS A 75 0.60 -10.64 3.10
CA HIS A 75 1.48 -10.11 2.05
C HIS A 75 1.21 -10.79 0.70
N ILE A 76 0.24 -11.70 0.65
CA ILE A 76 -0.13 -12.48 -0.53
C ILE A 76 -1.23 -11.71 -1.25
N LYS A 77 -0.94 -11.28 -2.48
CA LYS A 77 -1.96 -10.71 -3.36
C LYS A 77 -2.88 -11.82 -3.88
N ASP A 78 -4.18 -11.57 -3.86
CA ASP A 78 -5.16 -12.47 -4.44
C ASP A 78 -6.22 -11.69 -5.27
N ALA A 79 -7.06 -12.43 -6.00
CA ALA A 79 -8.05 -11.85 -6.91
C ALA A 79 -9.27 -11.22 -6.21
N SER A 80 -9.46 -11.47 -4.92
CA SER A 80 -10.51 -10.84 -4.11
C SER A 80 -10.17 -9.40 -3.71
N MET A 81 -8.89 -9.04 -3.71
CA MET A 81 -8.41 -7.66 -3.49
C MET A 81 -8.78 -6.77 -4.67
N VAL A 82 -9.95 -6.16 -4.62
CA VAL A 82 -10.48 -5.31 -5.71
C VAL A 82 -10.07 -3.84 -5.59
N GLU A 83 -9.63 -3.43 -4.40
CA GLU A 83 -9.17 -2.07 -4.12
C GLU A 83 -7.92 -2.14 -3.24
N ILE A 84 -6.88 -1.37 -3.60
CA ILE A 84 -5.61 -1.31 -2.86
C ILE A 84 -5.32 0.15 -2.50
N TRP A 85 -5.18 0.42 -1.21
CA TRP A 85 -4.73 1.70 -0.66
C TRP A 85 -3.27 1.58 -0.24
N ASP A 86 -2.38 2.30 -0.90
CA ASP A 86 -0.94 2.21 -0.70
C ASP A 86 -0.27 3.52 -1.14
N ASN A 87 0.60 4.08 -0.29
CA ASN A 87 1.26 5.37 -0.52
C ASN A 87 2.38 5.33 -1.57
N ARG A 88 2.82 4.14 -1.98
CA ARG A 88 3.88 3.88 -2.96
C ARG A 88 3.35 3.30 -4.27
N ALA A 89 2.10 2.85 -4.31
CA ALA A 89 1.50 2.26 -5.50
C ALA A 89 1.35 3.28 -6.65
N VAL A 90 1.49 2.76 -7.88
CA VAL A 90 1.37 3.52 -9.12
C VAL A 90 0.30 2.86 -9.94
N ARG A 91 -0.83 3.54 -10.09
CA ARG A 91 -1.93 3.00 -10.88
C ARG A 91 -1.60 3.11 -12.36
N VAL A 92 -1.77 2.00 -13.07
CA VAL A 92 -1.78 1.96 -14.53
C VAL A 92 -3.23 1.85 -15.03
N LYS A 93 -3.52 2.42 -16.20
CA LYS A 93 -4.79 2.17 -16.89
C LYS A 93 -4.79 0.72 -17.39
N THR A 94 -5.93 0.07 -17.25
CA THR A 94 -6.14 -1.33 -17.67
C THR A 94 -5.63 -1.56 -19.10
N ASP A 95 -4.85 -2.63 -19.28
CA ASP A 95 -4.35 -3.14 -20.56
C ASP A 95 -3.57 -2.15 -21.44
N SER A 96 -2.98 -1.10 -20.86
CA SER A 96 -2.22 -0.08 -21.63
C SER A 96 -0.80 0.16 -21.14
N GLY A 97 -0.50 -0.14 -19.87
CA GLY A 97 0.77 0.27 -19.25
C GLY A 97 0.87 1.78 -18.96
N ASP A 98 -0.07 2.59 -19.44
CA ASP A 98 -0.12 4.03 -19.17
C ASP A 98 -0.32 4.30 -17.68
N VAL A 99 0.46 5.22 -17.13
CA VAL A 99 0.23 5.73 -15.78
C VAL A 99 -1.10 6.48 -15.74
N CYS A 100 -1.90 6.22 -14.71
CA CYS A 100 -3.10 6.99 -14.43
C CYS A 100 -2.70 8.45 -14.10
N GLY A 101 -3.10 9.41 -14.93
CA GLY A 101 -2.65 10.81 -14.83
C GLY A 101 -2.92 11.48 -13.47
N GLY A 102 -3.98 11.06 -12.77
CA GLY A 102 -4.31 11.56 -11.43
C GLY A 102 -3.35 11.12 -10.32
N CYS A 103 -2.50 10.11 -10.57
CA CYS A 103 -1.54 9.59 -9.60
C CYS A 103 -0.15 10.25 -9.69
N ASN A 104 0.03 11.25 -10.55
CA ASN A 104 1.36 11.80 -10.89
C ASN A 104 1.86 12.91 -9.94
N SER A 105 1.02 13.43 -9.04
CA SER A 105 1.21 14.76 -8.42
C SER A 105 2.04 14.81 -7.12
N ASN A 106 2.53 13.69 -6.56
CA ASN A 106 3.32 13.76 -5.31
C ASN A 106 4.52 12.79 -5.21
N ARG A 107 5.08 12.36 -6.34
CA ARG A 107 6.24 11.45 -6.41
C ARG A 107 7.59 12.06 -6.01
N LEU A 108 7.65 13.33 -5.60
CA LEU A 108 8.91 14.06 -5.36
C LEU A 108 9.73 13.55 -4.16
N ALA A 109 9.17 12.72 -3.26
CA ALA A 109 9.86 12.29 -2.04
C ALA A 109 10.58 10.93 -2.14
N VAL A 110 10.17 10.04 -3.04
CA VAL A 110 10.81 8.74 -3.26
C VAL A 110 11.41 8.77 -4.65
N LYS A 111 12.75 8.78 -4.76
CA LYS A 111 13.45 8.65 -6.04
C LYS A 111 13.02 7.34 -6.69
N SER A 112 11.96 7.38 -7.51
CA SER A 112 11.46 6.20 -8.20
C SER A 112 12.60 5.64 -9.03
N ILE A 113 13.03 4.41 -8.75
CA ILE A 113 14.09 3.75 -9.52
C ILE A 113 13.70 3.61 -11.01
N SER A 114 12.39 3.66 -11.30
CA SER A 114 11.84 3.67 -12.65
C SER A 114 11.58 5.06 -13.23
N ALA A 115 11.98 6.15 -12.56
CA ALA A 115 11.73 7.53 -13.03
C ALA A 115 12.21 7.75 -14.48
N LYS A 116 13.36 7.17 -14.84
CA LYS A 116 13.90 7.24 -16.22
C LYS A 116 13.00 6.61 -17.28
N TYR A 117 12.14 5.65 -16.91
CA TYR A 117 11.21 4.98 -17.84
C TYR A 117 9.81 5.63 -17.87
N MET A 118 9.54 6.61 -16.99
CA MET A 118 8.22 7.23 -16.86
C MET A 118 8.07 8.51 -17.70
N ALA A 119 9.16 9.03 -18.27
CA ALA A 119 9.19 10.31 -18.98
C ALA A 119 8.89 10.21 -20.49
N GLY A 120 8.55 9.02 -21.01
CA GLY A 120 8.41 8.83 -22.46
C GLY A 120 9.71 9.09 -23.24
N GLY A 121 10.87 8.99 -22.57
CA GLY A 121 12.17 9.14 -23.20
C GLY A 121 12.49 7.93 -24.07
N ASP A 122 12.97 8.22 -25.27
CA ASP A 122 13.40 7.28 -26.30
C ASP A 122 14.21 6.13 -25.69
N LEU A 123 13.68 4.90 -25.79
CA LEU A 123 14.32 3.70 -25.23
C LEU A 123 15.64 3.35 -25.96
N ASP A 124 15.90 4.01 -27.09
CA ASP A 124 17.08 3.83 -27.94
C ASP A 124 18.35 4.53 -27.41
N ALA A 125 18.26 5.32 -26.33
CA ALA A 125 19.43 5.97 -25.72
C ALA A 125 20.15 5.11 -24.67
N ILE A 126 19.73 3.85 -24.44
CA ILE A 126 20.47 2.93 -23.58
C ILE A 126 21.59 2.32 -24.43
N GLN A 127 22.65 3.10 -24.63
CA GLN A 127 23.93 2.57 -25.07
C GLN A 127 24.41 1.59 -24.00
N THR A 128 24.29 0.30 -24.30
CA THR A 128 25.03 -0.77 -23.63
C THR A 128 26.50 -0.53 -23.89
N ASP A 129 27.18 0.13 -22.97
CA ASP A 129 28.61 -0.08 -22.81
C ASP A 129 28.78 -1.46 -22.15
N CYS A 130 29.49 -2.31 -22.88
CA CYS A 130 29.83 -3.70 -22.60
C CYS A 130 30.52 -3.89 -21.23
#